data_AF-A0A4Y2P0Y3-F1
#
_entry.id   AF-A0A4Y2P0Y3-F1
#
_cell.length_a   1.000
_cell.length_b   1.000
_cell.length_c   1.000
_cell.angle_alpha   90.00
_cell.angle_beta   90.00
_cell.angle_gamma   90.00
#
_symmetry.space_group_name_H-M   'P 1'
#
loop_
_entity.id
_entity.type
_entity.pdbx_description
1 polymer ?
#
loop_
_entity_poly.entity_id
_entity_poly.type
_entity_poly.pdbx_seq_one_letter_code
_entity_poly.pdbx_strand_id
1 'polypeptide(L)'
;RLKTHVYEAVDEAVLKWIHTLRDKNVPISGPFIIEKALQFAKALGYDEFRGSNGWLEKFKRRHGIMAKVISGESKDADDNDGENWIT
;
A
#
# COMPACT_ATOMS: atom_id res chain seq x y z
N ARG A 1 23.26 11.50 -3.19
CA ARG A 1 22.69 10.66 -4.27
C ARG A 1 21.17 10.75 -4.17
N LEU A 2 20.49 11.46 -5.07
CA LEU A 2 19.03 11.39 -5.18
C LEU A 2 18.68 10.02 -5.75
N LYS A 3 18.08 9.14 -4.94
CA LYS A 3 17.40 7.95 -5.46
C LYS A 3 16.12 8.47 -6.10
N THR A 4 16.10 8.55 -7.42
CA THR A 4 14.88 8.82 -8.18
C THR A 4 13.84 7.79 -7.78
N HIS A 5 12.71 8.24 -7.27
CA HIS A 5 11.63 7.37 -6.85
C HIS A 5 10.85 6.95 -8.10
N VAL A 6 11.24 5.81 -8.69
CA VAL A 6 10.78 5.35 -10.02
C VAL A 6 9.25 5.31 -10.15
N TYR A 7 8.54 5.06 -9.04
CA TYR A 7 7.09 4.90 -9.00
C TYR A 7 6.40 6.00 -8.17
N GLU A 8 6.95 7.21 -8.11
CA GLU A 8 6.36 8.32 -7.34
C GLU A 8 4.92 8.65 -7.74
N ALA A 9 4.63 8.69 -9.05
CA ALA A 9 3.27 8.93 -9.52
C ALA A 9 2.28 7.82 -9.09
N VAL A 10 2.74 6.57 -8.96
CA VAL A 10 1.93 5.46 -8.45
C VAL A 10 1.68 5.65 -6.95
N ASP A 11 2.72 5.95 -6.17
CA ASP A 11 2.59 6.25 -4.74
C ASP A 11 1.59 7.39 -4.50
N GLU A 12 1.70 8.50 -5.25
CA GLU A 12 0.79 9.65 -5.13
C GLU A 12 -0.66 9.28 -5.46
N ALA A 13 -0.89 8.51 -6.52
CA ALA A 13 -2.22 8.07 -6.92
C ALA A 13 -2.86 7.17 -5.85
N VAL A 14 -2.10 6.22 -5.32
CA VAL A 14 -2.54 5.32 -4.24
C VAL A 14 -2.83 6.12 -2.98
N LEU A 15 -1.97 7.07 -2.60
CA LEU A 15 -2.16 7.90 -1.42
C LEU A 15 -3.44 8.75 -1.51
N LYS A 16 -3.66 9.41 -2.65
CA LYS A 16 -4.89 10.19 -2.89
C LYS A 16 -6.13 9.31 -2.75
N TRP A 17 -6.09 8.11 -3.32
CA TRP A 17 -7.18 7.15 -3.21
C TRP A 17 -7.42 6.70 -1.75
N ILE A 18 -6.38 6.39 -0.98
CA ILE A 18 -6.52 6.04 0.44
C ILE A 18 -7.16 7.20 1.22
N HIS A 19 -6.74 8.44 0.98
CA HIS A 19 -7.38 9.61 1.60
C HIS A 19 -8.87 9.74 1.26
N THR A 20 -9.30 9.38 0.05
CA THR A 20 -10.74 9.38 -0.30
C THR A 20 -11.56 8.32 0.43
N LEU A 21 -10.93 7.22 0.85
CA LEU A 21 -11.59 6.13 1.57
C LEU A 21 -11.60 6.36 3.09
N ARG A 22 -10.65 7.15 3.60
CA ARG A 22 -10.63 7.62 4.98
C ARG A 22 -11.89 8.38 5.35
N ASP A 23 -12.36 9.28 4.48
CA ASP A 23 -13.61 10.03 4.67
C ASP A 23 -14.82 9.10 4.88
N LYS A 24 -14.74 7.89 4.30
CA LYS A 24 -15.81 6.88 4.34
C LYS A 24 -15.65 5.86 5.47
N ASN A 25 -14.62 5.98 6.32
CA ASN A 25 -14.28 5.02 7.38
C ASN A 25 -14.20 3.55 6.89
N VAL A 26 -13.84 3.35 5.62
CA VAL A 26 -13.73 2.02 5.03
C VAL A 26 -12.38 1.45 5.43
N PRO A 27 -12.33 0.32 6.16
CA PRO A 27 -11.07 -0.37 6.35
C PRO A 27 -10.66 -0.95 5.01
N ILE A 28 -9.36 -0.95 4.73
CA ILE A 28 -8.86 -1.59 3.52
C ILE A 28 -7.76 -2.57 3.95
N SER A 29 -7.36 -3.48 3.06
CA SER A 29 -6.31 -4.46 3.34
C SER A 29 -5.06 -4.22 2.52
N GLY A 30 -3.91 -4.72 2.99
CA GLY A 30 -2.63 -4.60 2.28
C GLY A 30 -2.71 -5.07 0.81
N PRO A 31 -3.26 -6.28 0.55
CA PRO A 31 -3.50 -6.77 -0.80
C PRO A 31 -4.32 -5.81 -1.67
N PHE A 32 -5.35 -5.19 -1.11
CA PHE A 32 -6.20 -4.25 -1.86
C PHE A 32 -5.46 -2.96 -2.23
N ILE A 33 -4.50 -2.51 -1.40
CA ILE A 33 -3.58 -1.42 -1.78
C ILE A 33 -2.75 -1.84 -2.99
N ILE A 34 -2.18 -3.05 -2.98
CA ILE A 34 -1.35 -3.58 -4.07
C ILE A 34 -2.17 -3.67 -5.36
N GLU A 35 -3.37 -4.23 -5.32
CA GLU A 35 -4.28 -4.32 -6.46
C GLU A 35 -4.60 -2.94 -7.04
N LYS A 36 -4.82 -1.93 -6.18
CA LYS A 36 -5.06 -0.57 -6.64
C LYS A 36 -3.81 0.07 -7.22
N ALA A 37 -2.64 -0.18 -6.64
CA ALA A 37 -1.37 0.31 -7.15
C ALA A 37 -1.06 -0.26 -8.54
N LEU A 38 -1.35 -1.54 -8.79
CA LEU A 38 -1.23 -2.16 -10.10
C LEU A 38 -2.14 -1.50 -11.15
N GLN A 39 -3.38 -1.17 -10.78
CA GLN A 39 -4.30 -0.45 -11.65
C GLN A 39 -3.76 0.94 -12.01
N PHE A 40 -3.28 1.71 -11.02
CA PHE A 40 -2.71 3.03 -11.26
C PHE A 40 -1.41 2.96 -12.07
N ALA A 41 -0.54 2.00 -11.79
CA ALA A 41 0.68 1.78 -12.55
C ALA A 41 0.39 1.52 -14.02
N LYS A 42 -0.56 0.63 -14.32
CA LYS A 42 -1.01 0.36 -15.69
C LYS A 42 -1.56 1.62 -16.37
N ALA A 43 -2.40 2.39 -15.67
CA ALA A 43 -2.97 3.64 -16.19
C ALA A 43 -1.91 4.72 -16.46
N LEU A 44 -0.82 4.71 -15.70
CA LEU A 44 0.31 5.64 -15.82
C LEU A 44 1.42 5.13 -16.77
N GLY A 45 1.28 3.92 -17.33
CA GLY A 45 2.27 3.33 -18.26
C GLY A 45 3.45 2.63 -17.58
N TYR A 46 3.38 2.36 -16.28
CA TYR A 46 4.39 1.59 -15.53
C TYR A 46 4.08 0.08 -15.57
N ASP A 47 4.26 -0.54 -16.73
CA ASP A 47 3.95 -1.98 -16.92
C ASP A 47 4.87 -2.91 -16.10
N GLU A 48 6.08 -2.45 -15.76
CA GLU A 48 7.05 -3.19 -14.95
C GLU A 48 6.72 -3.19 -13.44
N PHE A 49 5.77 -2.36 -13.01
CA PHE A 49 5.40 -2.28 -11.60
C PHE A 49 4.62 -3.53 -11.18
N ARG A 50 5.14 -4.25 -10.18
CA ARG A 50 4.54 -5.51 -9.68
C ARG A 50 3.86 -5.39 -8.32
N GLY A 51 3.91 -4.23 -7.67
CA GLY A 51 3.29 -4.04 -6.36
C GLY A 51 3.80 -5.01 -5.28
N SER A 52 5.11 -5.22 -5.18
CA SER A 52 5.70 -6.18 -4.23
C SER A 52 5.40 -5.82 -2.77
N ASN A 53 5.43 -6.81 -1.87
CA ASN A 53 5.28 -6.56 -0.43
C ASN A 53 6.31 -5.54 0.11
N GLY A 54 7.56 -5.62 -0.36
CA GLY A 54 8.59 -4.64 -0.02
C GLY A 54 8.36 -3.23 -0.57
N TRP A 55 7.54 -3.06 -1.62
CA TRP A 55 7.05 -1.74 -2.02
C TRP A 55 5.96 -1.27 -1.07
N LEU A 56 4.97 -2.13 -0.76
CA LEU A 56 3.87 -1.82 0.15
C LEU A 56 4.38 -1.37 1.53
N GLU A 57 5.34 -2.09 2.11
CA GLU A 57 5.96 -1.72 3.39
C GLU A 57 6.64 -0.34 3.35
N LYS A 58 7.35 -0.04 2.25
CA LYS A 58 8.02 1.26 2.07
C LYS A 58 7.02 2.38 1.86
N PHE A 59 5.99 2.14 1.07
CA PHE A 59 4.88 3.06 0.83
C PHE A 59 4.19 3.39 2.16
N LYS A 60 3.79 2.37 2.93
CA LYS A 60 3.19 2.52 4.27
C LYS A 60 4.08 3.36 5.19
N ARG A 61 5.37 3.00 5.28
CA ARG A 61 6.33 3.71 6.14
C ARG A 61 6.54 5.17 5.73
N ARG A 62 6.57 5.46 4.44
CA ARG A 62 6.76 6.82 3.92
C ARG A 62 5.55 7.71 4.21
N HIS A 63 4.35 7.16 4.12
CA HIS A 63 3.11 7.91 4.25
C HIS A 63 2.44 7.75 5.62
N GLY A 64 3.09 7.07 6.57
CA GLY A 64 2.56 6.89 7.92
C GLY A 64 1.29 6.04 7.97
N ILE A 65 1.06 5.16 7.00
CA ILE A 65 -0.11 4.27 6.97
C ILE A 65 0.18 3.11 7.91
N MET A 66 -0.46 3.12 9.08
CA MET A 66 -0.27 2.10 10.11
C MET A 66 -1.24 0.94 9.89
N ALA A 67 -0.73 -0.29 10.00
CA ALA A 67 -1.60 -1.45 10.14
C ALA A 67 -2.23 -1.41 11.53
N LYS A 68 -3.56 -1.57 11.61
CA LYS A 68 -4.20 -1.80 12.91
C LYS A 68 -3.95 -3.26 13.26
N VAL A 69 -2.91 -3.51 14.05
CA VAL A 69 -2.66 -4.84 14.62
C VAL A 69 -3.88 -5.17 15.49
N ILE A 70 -4.72 -6.09 15.02
CA ILE A 70 -5.73 -6.72 15.85
C ILE A 70 -4.93 -7.69 16.74
N SER A 71 -4.53 -7.19 17.91
CA SER A 71 -3.63 -7.90 18.85
C SER A 71 -4.11 -9.33 19.09
N GLY A 72 -3.37 -10.32 18.57
CA GLY A 72 -3.76 -11.72 18.67
C GLY A 72 -2.73 -12.76 18.26
N GLU A 73 -1.72 -12.48 17.42
CA GLU A 73 -0.73 -13.51 17.11
C GLU A 73 0.64 -12.92 16.75
N SER A 74 1.64 -13.26 17.58
CA SER A 74 3.05 -13.13 17.23
C SER A 74 3.41 -14.25 16.27
N LYS A 75 4.06 -13.94 15.14
CA LYS A 75 5.35 -14.52 14.75
C LYS A 75 5.79 -14.08 13.35
N ASP A 76 7.09 -13.85 13.32
CA ASP A 76 8.07 -13.96 12.24
C ASP A 76 7.57 -14.51 10.90
N ALA A 77 7.87 -13.74 9.84
CA ALA A 77 8.04 -14.15 8.45
C ALA A 77 7.24 -15.39 7.98
N ASP A 78 6.01 -15.19 7.53
CA ASP A 78 5.51 -15.88 6.33
C ASP A 78 4.33 -15.14 5.72
N ASP A 79 4.19 -15.39 4.43
CA ASP A 79 3.16 -15.04 3.47
C ASP A 79 1.73 -14.99 4.05
N ASN A 80 0.93 -14.07 3.51
CA ASN A 80 -0.54 -14.05 3.63
C ASN A 80 -1.11 -13.78 5.04
N ASP A 81 -1.22 -12.51 5.43
CA ASP A 81 -2.24 -12.12 6.41
C ASP A 81 -3.15 -11.01 5.87
N GLY A 82 -4.44 -11.32 5.89
CA GLY A 82 -5.54 -10.43 5.51
C GLY A 82 -5.76 -9.35 6.56
N GLU A 83 -4.76 -8.51 6.75
CA GLU A 83 -4.81 -7.43 7.73
C GLU A 83 -5.86 -6.39 7.28
N ASN A 84 -7.01 -6.39 7.95
CA ASN A 84 -8.05 -5.38 7.82
C ASN A 84 -7.61 -4.11 8.55
N TRP A 85 -7.02 -3.16 7.83
CA TRP A 85 -6.45 -1.95 8.41
C TRP A 85 -7.48 -0.83 8.47
N ILE A 86 -7.55 -0.17 9.63
CA ILE A 86 -8.28 1.07 9.85
C ILE A 86 -7.22 2.15 10.12
N THR A 87 -7.24 3.25 9.36
CA THR A 87 -6.45 4.47 9.60
C THR A 87 -7.31 5.51 10.30
#